data_AF-A0A937W3S7-F1
#
_entry.id   AF-A0A937W3S7-F1
#
_cell.length_a   1.000
_cell.length_b   1.000
_cell.length_c   1.000
_cell.angle_alpha   90.00
_cell.angle_beta   90.00
_cell.angle_gamma   90.00
#
_symmetry.space_group_name_H-M   'P 1'
#
loop_
_entity.id
_entity.type
_entity.pdbx_description
1 polymer ?
#
loop_
_entity_poly.entity_id
_entity_poly.type
_entity_poly.pdbx_seq_one_letter_code
_entity_poly.pdbx_strand_id
1 'polypeptide(L)'
;MRNPTFSITLSHPRTVRSGEPYDLYATVTNTSQTPANLVSVSLDPRSISGAQLISEPTVAFPTLPPGQSALAKFSLLAQQTGDVTFTSFNTDPGLSGRVQLRTGIGERDIPLAPNAI
;
A
#
# COMPACT_ATOMS: atom_id res chain seq x y z
N MET A 1 -12.89 25.35 1.00
CA MET A 1 -11.49 24.87 0.98
C MET A 1 -11.45 23.64 0.09
N ARG A 2 -10.40 23.47 -0.73
CA ARG A 2 -10.30 22.35 -1.67
C ARG A 2 -9.35 21.32 -1.05
N ASN A 3 -9.78 20.09 -0.96
CA ASN A 3 -9.00 19.09 -0.27
C ASN A 3 -7.89 18.57 -1.20
N PRO A 4 -6.68 18.30 -0.67
CA PRO A 4 -5.58 17.83 -1.49
C PRO A 4 -5.92 16.45 -2.05
N THR A 5 -5.77 16.32 -3.37
CA THR A 5 -5.86 15.05 -4.11
C THR A 5 -4.50 14.37 -4.15
N PHE A 6 -4.51 13.04 -4.05
CA PHE A 6 -3.31 12.21 -4.11
C PHE A 6 -3.44 11.14 -5.19
N SER A 7 -2.32 10.80 -5.81
CA SER A 7 -2.17 9.59 -6.61
C SER A 7 -1.28 8.62 -5.86
N ILE A 8 -1.57 7.32 -5.96
CA ILE A 8 -0.83 6.28 -5.25
C ILE A 8 -0.39 5.22 -6.24
N THR A 9 0.92 4.98 -6.26
CA THR A 9 1.52 3.89 -7.03
C THR A 9 2.11 2.88 -6.06
N LEU A 10 1.76 1.62 -6.26
CA LEU A 10 2.23 0.51 -5.45
C LEU A 10 3.30 -0.26 -6.21
N SER A 11 4.38 -0.64 -5.54
CA SER A 11 5.43 -1.49 -6.08
C SER A 11 5.76 -2.59 -5.09
N HIS A 12 5.77 -3.82 -5.59
CA HIS A 12 5.99 -5.02 -4.81
C HIS A 12 6.61 -6.11 -5.68
N PRO A 13 7.36 -7.06 -5.09
CA PRO A 13 7.76 -8.26 -5.80
C PRO A 13 6.51 -9.02 -6.26
N ARG A 14 6.59 -9.63 -7.44
CA ARG A 14 5.48 -10.43 -7.97
C ARG A 14 5.26 -11.70 -7.15
N THR A 15 6.36 -12.35 -6.78
CA THR A 15 6.35 -13.64 -6.08
C THR A 15 7.35 -13.59 -4.95
N VAL A 16 6.99 -14.17 -3.81
CA VAL A 16 7.85 -14.29 -2.63
C VAL A 16 7.85 -15.73 -2.13
N ARG A 17 8.86 -16.07 -1.32
CA ARG A 17 9.00 -17.40 -0.71
C ARG A 17 8.77 -17.32 0.79
N SER A 18 8.15 -18.35 1.33
CA SER A 18 7.98 -18.50 2.78
C SER A 18 9.33 -18.37 3.50
N GLY A 19 9.35 -17.56 4.55
CA GLY A 19 10.54 -17.25 5.35
C GLY A 19 11.42 -16.13 4.80
N GLU A 20 11.11 -15.58 3.62
CA GLU A 20 11.91 -14.53 3.00
C GLU A 20 11.34 -13.14 3.32
N PRO A 21 12.16 -12.19 3.81
CA PRO A 21 11.74 -10.81 3.97
C PRO A 21 11.64 -10.14 2.61
N TYR A 22 10.61 -9.32 2.42
CA TYR A 22 10.39 -8.55 1.21
C TYR A 22 9.87 -7.15 1.54
N ASP A 23 10.07 -6.24 0.59
CA ASP A 23 9.67 -4.84 0.74
C ASP A 23 8.49 -4.50 -0.17
N LEU A 24 7.54 -3.76 0.38
CA LEU A 24 6.46 -3.09 -0.32
C LEU A 24 6.71 -1.59 -0.32
N TYR A 25 6.49 -0.96 -1.47
CA TYR A 25 6.65 0.46 -1.65
C TYR A 25 5.32 1.08 -2.05
N ALA A 26 4.89 2.10 -1.31
CA ALA A 26 3.76 2.93 -1.67
C ALA A 26 4.27 4.34 -1.95
N THR A 27 4.25 4.73 -3.22
CA THR A 27 4.59 6.08 -3.66
C THR A 27 3.32 6.91 -3.65
N VAL A 28 3.27 7.93 -2.79
CA VAL A 28 2.16 8.86 -2.67
C VAL A 28 2.56 10.19 -3.30
N THR A 29 1.84 10.59 -4.34
CA THR A 29 2.08 11.85 -5.07
C THR A 29 0.96 12.83 -4.79
N ASN A 30 1.28 14.02 -4.31
CA ASN A 30 0.31 15.10 -4.16
C ASN A 30 0.01 15.70 -5.55
N THR A 31 -1.17 15.42 -6.08
CA THR A 31 -1.63 15.92 -7.39
C THR A 31 -2.44 17.22 -7.28
N SER A 32 -2.61 17.73 -6.06
CA SER A 32 -3.31 18.99 -5.82
C SER A 32 -2.40 20.20 -6.04
N GLN A 33 -3.00 21.39 -6.02
CA GLN A 33 -2.28 22.67 -6.11
C GLN A 33 -1.89 23.22 -4.73
N THR A 34 -2.17 22.50 -3.64
CA THR A 34 -1.93 22.94 -2.26
C THR A 34 -1.01 21.96 -1.52
N PRO A 35 -0.14 22.43 -0.62
CA PRO A 35 0.67 21.54 0.19
C PRO A 35 -0.23 20.68 1.09
N ALA A 36 0.07 19.39 1.15
CA ALA A 36 -0.58 18.47 2.07
C ALA A 36 0.29 18.33 3.32
N ASN A 37 -0.29 18.53 4.50
CA ASN A 37 0.41 18.39 5.77
C ASN A 37 -0.04 17.14 6.51
N LEU A 38 0.85 16.57 7.32
CA LEU A 38 0.58 15.41 8.16
C LEU A 38 0.04 14.22 7.34
N VAL A 39 0.66 13.97 6.19
CA VAL A 39 0.30 12.83 5.33
C VAL A 39 0.78 11.56 6.01
N SER A 40 -0.09 10.56 6.12
CA SER A 40 0.24 9.29 6.76
C SER A 40 -0.21 8.12 5.89
N VAL A 41 0.71 7.18 5.68
CA VAL A 41 0.46 5.95 4.95
C VAL A 41 0.49 4.82 5.96
N SER A 42 -0.62 4.12 6.11
CA SER A 42 -0.76 3.05 7.10
C SER A 42 -1.06 1.72 6.42
N LEU A 43 -0.31 0.69 6.79
CA LEU A 43 -0.58 -0.69 6.47
C LEU A 43 -1.08 -1.38 7.74
N ASP A 44 -2.37 -1.72 7.77
CA ASP A 44 -2.96 -2.41 8.90
C ASP A 44 -2.46 -3.86 8.94
N PRO A 45 -1.76 -4.30 10.01
CA PRO A 45 -1.30 -5.68 10.14
C PRO A 45 -2.42 -6.72 10.04
N ARG A 46 -3.65 -6.36 10.41
CA ARG A 46 -4.84 -7.23 10.29
C ARG A 46 -5.33 -7.38 8.85
N SER A 47 -4.92 -6.48 7.96
CA SER A 47 -5.20 -6.55 6.53
C SER A 47 -4.07 -7.21 5.73
N ILE A 48 -3.12 -7.85 6.43
CA ILE A 48 -2.03 -8.63 5.84
C ILE A 48 -2.40 -10.10 5.92
N SER A 49 -2.40 -10.79 4.78
CA SER A 49 -2.65 -12.23 4.68
C SER A 49 -1.44 -12.93 4.05
N GLY A 50 -1.02 -14.05 4.64
CA GLY A 50 0.14 -14.83 4.15
C GLY A 50 1.52 -14.20 4.44
N ALA A 51 1.56 -13.04 5.10
CA ALA A 51 2.78 -12.37 5.52
C ALA A 51 2.63 -11.75 6.91
N GLN A 52 3.75 -11.36 7.51
CA GLN A 52 3.81 -10.64 8.77
C GLN A 52 4.56 -9.33 8.57
N LEU A 53 4.01 -8.22 9.04
CA LEU A 53 4.72 -6.94 9.05
C LEU A 53 5.88 -6.99 10.05
N ILE A 54 7.07 -6.61 9.60
CA ILE A 54 8.28 -6.51 10.43
C ILE A 54 8.81 -5.08 10.54
N SER A 55 8.26 -4.14 9.77
CA SER A 55 8.51 -2.69 9.90
C SER A 55 7.41 -1.98 10.68
N GLU A 56 7.55 -0.66 10.85
CA GLU A 56 6.48 0.18 11.35
C GLU A 56 5.22 0.11 10.45
N PRO A 57 4.01 0.04 11.02
CA PRO A 57 2.75 -0.03 10.27
C PRO A 57 2.32 1.32 9.72
N THR A 58 2.93 2.43 10.13
CA THR A 58 2.58 3.76 9.64
C THR A 58 3.83 4.57 9.34
N VAL A 59 3.88 5.13 8.14
CA VAL A 59 4.89 6.08 7.70
C VAL A 59 4.24 7.44 7.56
N ALA A 60 4.72 8.42 8.33
CA ALA A 60 4.20 9.78 8.31
C ALA A 60 5.19 10.72 7.60
N PHE A 61 4.63 11.66 6.84
CA PHE A 61 5.35 12.73 6.15
C PHE A 61 4.83 14.07 6.66
N PRO A 62 5.71 14.95 7.18
CA PRO A 62 5.29 16.21 7.78
C PRO A 62 4.57 17.12 6.78
N THR A 63 5.14 17.23 5.56
CA THR A 63 4.55 17.99 4.46
C THR A 63 4.90 17.33 3.12
N LEU A 64 3.93 17.32 2.21
CA LEU A 64 4.09 16.90 0.82
C LEU A 64 3.64 18.06 -0.09
N PRO A 65 4.59 18.80 -0.70
CA PRO A 65 4.28 19.91 -1.59
C PRO A 65 3.47 19.49 -2.84
N PRO A 66 2.82 20.45 -3.53
CA PRO A 66 2.17 20.20 -4.82
C PRO A 66 3.13 19.56 -5.83
N GLY A 67 2.70 18.47 -6.49
CA GLY A 67 3.49 17.75 -7.49
C GLY A 67 4.62 16.88 -6.91
N GLN A 68 4.87 16.90 -5.60
CA GLN A 68 5.89 16.07 -4.97
C GLN A 68 5.35 14.68 -4.62
N SER A 69 6.28 13.72 -4.57
CA SER A 69 6.02 12.34 -4.21
C SER A 69 6.81 11.92 -2.97
N ALA A 70 6.16 11.19 -2.07
CA ALA A 70 6.77 10.56 -0.91
C ALA A 70 6.72 9.04 -1.07
N LEU A 71 7.77 8.36 -0.59
CA LEU A 71 7.90 6.91 -0.64
C LEU A 71 7.72 6.33 0.75
N ALA A 72 6.64 5.57 0.96
CA ALA A 72 6.44 4.77 2.16
C ALA A 72 6.95 3.35 1.92
N LYS A 73 7.91 2.91 2.72
CA LYS A 73 8.47 1.56 2.68
C LYS A 73 7.88 0.73 3.82
N PHE A 74 7.38 -0.45 3.50
CA PHE A 74 6.95 -1.46 4.46
C PHE A 74 7.72 -2.75 4.24
N SER A 75 8.33 -3.30 5.29
CA SER A 75 9.04 -4.57 5.22
C SER A 75 8.18 -5.66 5.85
N LEU A 76 8.01 -6.77 5.14
CA LEU A 76 7.19 -7.89 5.54
C LEU A 76 8.00 -9.18 5.45
N LEU A 77 7.70 -10.12 6.32
CA LEU A 77 8.20 -11.49 6.27
C LEU A 77 7.11 -12.38 5.65
N ALA A 78 7.39 -12.99 4.51
CA ALA A 78 6.46 -13.93 3.89
C ALA A 78 6.32 -15.17 4.78
N GLN A 79 5.09 -15.55 5.10
CA GLN A 79 4.78 -16.81 5.80
C GLN A 79 4.34 -17.92 4.84
N GLN A 80 4.06 -17.55 3.58
CA GLN A 80 3.65 -18.44 2.52
C GLN A 80 4.40 -18.10 1.23
N THR A 81 4.59 -19.10 0.37
CA THR A 81 5.15 -18.91 -0.98
C THR A 81 4.01 -18.64 -1.95
N GLY A 82 4.08 -17.58 -2.74
CA GLY A 82 3.02 -17.26 -3.68
C GLY A 82 3.14 -15.88 -4.33
N ASP A 83 2.10 -15.50 -5.08
CA ASP A 83 1.98 -14.19 -5.70
C ASP A 83 1.49 -13.16 -4.68
N VAL A 84 2.16 -12.00 -4.64
CA VAL A 84 1.81 -10.89 -3.76
C VAL A 84 0.78 -10.01 -4.46
N THR A 85 -0.34 -9.76 -3.81
CA THR A 85 -1.35 -8.79 -4.24
C THR A 85 -1.36 -7.63 -3.26
N PHE A 86 -1.15 -6.41 -3.76
CA PHE A 86 -1.20 -5.21 -2.93
C PHE A 86 -2.24 -4.22 -3.45
N THR A 87 -3.11 -3.75 -2.57
CA THR A 87 -4.17 -2.79 -2.91
C THR A 87 -4.15 -1.62 -1.95
N SER A 88 -4.44 -0.44 -2.50
CA SER A 88 -4.58 0.80 -1.71
C SER A 88 -6.02 1.25 -1.72
N PHE A 89 -6.48 1.67 -0.54
CA PHE A 89 -7.77 2.31 -0.36
C PHE A 89 -7.50 3.73 0.15
N ASN A 90 -7.98 4.71 -0.61
CA ASN A 90 -7.98 6.09 -0.17
C ASN A 90 -9.23 6.32 0.68
N THR A 91 -9.05 6.56 1.97
CA THR A 91 -10.17 6.89 2.86
C THR A 91 -10.43 8.40 2.77
N ASP A 92 -11.49 8.74 2.05
CA ASP A 92 -12.14 10.04 1.96
C ASP A 92 -11.30 11.23 1.45
N PRO A 93 -11.82 12.01 0.48
CA PRO A 93 -11.23 13.29 0.12
C PRO A 93 -11.33 14.33 1.24
N GLY A 94 -11.93 14.03 2.40
CA GLY A 94 -12.27 14.94 3.50
C GLY A 94 -11.23 15.09 4.64
N LEU A 95 -10.40 14.07 4.87
CA LEU A 95 -9.59 13.93 6.08
C LEU A 95 -8.10 13.87 5.72
N SER A 96 -7.27 14.54 6.51
CA SER A 96 -5.80 14.58 6.36
C SER A 96 -5.24 13.22 5.92
N GLY A 97 -4.52 13.24 4.79
CA GLY A 97 -4.24 12.09 3.94
C GLY A 97 -3.88 10.81 4.69
N ARG A 98 -4.88 9.95 4.89
CA ARG A 98 -4.73 8.60 5.43
C ARG A 98 -4.94 7.61 4.30
N VAL A 99 -3.89 6.87 3.98
CA VAL A 99 -3.94 5.77 3.02
C VAL A 99 -3.97 4.47 3.80
N GLN A 100 -4.95 3.62 3.53
CA GLN A 100 -4.99 2.26 4.07
C GLN A 100 -4.54 1.28 2.99
N LEU A 101 -3.59 0.43 3.34
CA LEU A 101 -3.04 -0.59 2.46
C LEU A 101 -3.50 -1.98 2.91
N ARG A 102 -3.75 -2.87 1.95
CA ARG A 102 -4.04 -4.29 2.19
C ARG A 102 -3.16 -5.16 1.31
N THR A 103 -2.64 -6.25 1.87
CA THR A 103 -1.76 -7.18 1.17
C THR A 103 -2.15 -8.63 1.40
N GLY A 104 -1.99 -9.45 0.38
CA GLY A 104 -2.24 -10.89 0.45
C GLY A 104 -1.20 -11.66 -0.36
N ILE A 105 -0.79 -12.82 0.13
CA ILE A 105 -0.04 -13.81 -0.64
C ILE A 105 -0.99 -14.93 -1.02
N GLY A 106 -1.14 -15.20 -2.31
CA GLY A 106 -2.00 -16.26 -2.84
C GLY A 106 -1.20 -17.34 -3.56
N GLU A 107 -1.68 -18.57 -3.47
CA GLU A 107 -1.17 -19.70 -4.25
C GLU A 107 -1.64 -19.54 -5.70
N ARG A 108 -0.71 -19.61 -6.66
CA ARG A 108 -1.05 -19.54 -8.08
C ARG A 108 -1.64 -20.87 -8.56
N ASP A 109 -2.86 -21.19 -8.17
CA ASP A 109 -3.66 -22.22 -8.85
C ASP A 109 -5.17 -22.14 -8.52
N ILE A 110 -5.81 -21.03 -8.88
CA ILE A 110 -7.20 -21.14 -9.34
C ILE A 110 -7.30 -20.41 -10.67
N PRO A 111 -7.39 -21.12 -11.81
CA PRO A 111 -7.84 -20.48 -13.04
C PRO A 111 -9.21 -19.87 -12.76
N LEU A 112 -9.36 -18.56 -13.02
CA LEU A 112 -10.67 -17.97 -13.20
C LEU A 112 -11.34 -18.80 -14.30
N ALA A 113 -12.20 -19.75 -13.93
CA ALA A 113 -13.01 -20.47 -14.89
C ALA A 113 -13.89 -19.43 -15.59
N PRO A 114 -13.76 -19.23 -16.92
CA PRO A 114 -14.74 -18.45 -17.64
C PRO A 114 -15.94 -19.38 -17.83
N ASN A 115 -16.99 -19.19 -17.04
CA ASN A 115 -18.36 -19.54 -17.44
C ASN A 115 -19.36 -19.01 -16.41
N ALA A 116 -19.94 -17.87 -16.72
CA ALA A 116 -21.36 -17.68 -16.47
C ALA A 116 -22.04 -17.87 -17.83
N ILE A 117 -22.70 -19.02 -17.99
CA ILE A 117 -23.67 -19.34 -19.05
C ILE A 117 -24.97 -18.56 -18.83
#